data_AF-A0A8B7V1M9-F1
#
_entry.id   AF-A0A8B7V1M9-F1
#
_cell.length_a   1.000
_cell.length_b   1.000
_cell.length_c   1.000
_cell.angle_alpha   90.00
_cell.angle_beta   90.00
_cell.angle_gamma   90.00
#
_symmetry.space_group_name_H-M   'P 1'
#
loop_
_entity.id
_entity.type
_entity.pdbx_description
1 polymer ?
#
loop_
_entity_poly.entity_id
_entity_poly.type
_entity_poly.pdbx_seq_one_letter_code
_entity_poly.pdbx_strand_id
1 'polypeptide(L)'
;MAQRGRSRRQGHALRGRSLEQGGAGSQSSGKNKKRLEPRLGRSHELKRIRPLRPREVGPHGQGAESRAERDSYPALKRDVVGGRAGSRAGLSAEGRGRARKVASASGNRRVRWPPCLGRVAVVVDQGSGFTKAGFAGEDQPRIVLKSSSLVPSWDRPGCELAGGVARAHPIKHGVVVDWEALEGLWERLLVGGLRVCPDQWPVLVSDSPSAPPQGREKVVELLFEALAVPACHLASTALLALCSTGALSGLAVEAGAGVCHATPIYAGHSWHKATFRLDVAGSTLSRYLRELLVAACSDLGLQALPRKAITQLKKRSCYVSLDFEGDLRDPARHHPACFCLGNGCSVRLSSERFRCPEPIFQPALLGQAVPGLPTLAFRALQKVPTTLRGRLANTVVLAGGSTLFPGFAERLDQELEAQCRRHGYPALQPRLVAKPGRGQAVWTGGSMVASLHSFQRGWMTRAMYQECGSRLVHEVFN
;
A
#
# COMPACT_ATOMS: atom_id res chain seq x y z
N MET A 1 13.23 40.82 -32.20
CA MET A 1 12.79 41.91 -33.11
C MET A 1 11.28 42.01 -33.02
N ALA A 2 10.78 43.22 -32.81
CA ALA A 2 9.41 43.53 -32.45
C ALA A 2 8.58 44.00 -33.66
N GLN A 3 7.28 44.17 -33.40
CA GLN A 3 6.28 44.97 -34.13
C GLN A 3 5.67 44.36 -35.40
N ARG A 4 4.45 44.70 -35.83
CA ARG A 4 3.19 45.27 -35.31
C ARG A 4 2.26 45.16 -36.55
N GLY A 5 0.99 44.85 -36.36
CA GLY A 5 -0.02 45.01 -37.42
C GLY A 5 -1.33 45.53 -36.85
N ARG A 6 -1.65 46.80 -37.14
CA ARG A 6 -2.95 47.44 -36.90
C ARG A 6 -3.91 47.12 -38.06
N SER A 7 -5.20 46.98 -37.79
CA SER A 7 -6.23 47.67 -38.57
C SER A 7 -7.54 47.79 -37.78
N ARG A 8 -8.18 48.96 -37.95
CA ARG A 8 -9.45 49.43 -37.37
C ARG A 8 -10.57 49.27 -38.41
N ARG A 9 -11.82 49.12 -37.96
CA ARG A 9 -13.03 49.95 -38.29
C ARG A 9 -14.27 49.28 -37.64
N GLN A 10 -14.99 49.99 -36.74
CA GLN A 10 -16.27 50.71 -36.94
C GLN A 10 -17.42 49.78 -37.39
N GLY A 11 -18.64 49.79 -36.85
CA GLY A 11 -19.38 50.66 -35.93
C GLY A 11 -20.90 50.38 -36.08
N HIS A 12 -21.73 50.99 -35.22
CA HIS A 12 -23.21 50.98 -35.12
C HIS A 12 -23.86 49.73 -34.46
N ALA A 13 -24.52 49.76 -33.30
CA ALA A 13 -25.44 50.69 -32.61
C ALA A 13 -26.92 50.61 -33.04
N LEU A 14 -27.79 50.26 -32.08
CA LEU A 14 -29.10 50.86 -31.68
C LEU A 14 -30.02 49.77 -31.10
N ARG A 15 -30.36 49.83 -29.79
CA ARG A 15 -31.60 50.39 -29.18
C ARG A 15 -32.88 49.66 -29.65
N GLY A 16 -33.80 49.21 -28.79
CA GLY A 16 -33.94 49.29 -27.35
C GLY A 16 -35.42 49.09 -26.94
N ARG A 17 -35.66 48.95 -25.63
CA ARG A 17 -36.88 49.34 -24.85
C ARG A 17 -38.19 48.57 -25.17
N SER A 18 -39.13 48.33 -24.24
CA SER A 18 -39.31 48.61 -22.80
C SER A 18 -40.70 48.11 -22.38
N LEU A 19 -40.85 47.75 -21.08
CA LEU A 19 -42.00 48.03 -20.16
C LEU A 19 -43.38 47.39 -20.50
N GLU A 20 -44.34 47.08 -19.61
CA GLU A 20 -44.84 47.62 -18.33
C GLU A 20 -45.55 46.49 -17.51
N GLN A 21 -45.43 46.41 -16.17
CA GLN A 21 -46.21 46.99 -15.03
C GLN A 21 -47.55 46.33 -14.60
N GLY A 22 -47.72 46.22 -13.26
CA GLY A 22 -48.97 46.32 -12.49
C GLY A 22 -49.56 44.98 -11.96
N GLY A 23 -49.97 44.78 -10.70
CA GLY A 23 -50.08 45.66 -9.53
C GLY A 23 -50.66 44.93 -8.28
N ALA A 24 -50.34 45.50 -7.11
CA ALA A 24 -51.01 45.66 -5.80
C ALA A 24 -52.03 44.67 -5.15
N GLY A 25 -51.90 44.58 -3.81
CA GLY A 25 -52.95 44.38 -2.78
C GLY A 25 -52.99 42.99 -2.10
N SER A 26 -53.15 42.75 -0.79
CA SER A 26 -53.07 43.46 0.50
C SER A 26 -53.69 42.52 1.58
N GLN A 27 -53.04 42.33 2.74
CA GLN A 27 -53.58 42.19 4.14
C GLN A 27 -54.77 41.20 4.43
N SER A 28 -54.90 40.44 5.52
CA SER A 28 -54.54 40.59 6.94
C SER A 28 -54.85 39.33 7.79
N SER A 29 -54.20 39.28 8.97
CA SER A 29 -54.71 38.94 10.32
C SER A 29 -55.19 37.53 10.75
N GLY A 30 -54.65 37.10 11.91
CA GLY A 30 -55.35 36.26 12.91
C GLY A 30 -54.45 35.29 13.71
N LYS A 31 -53.61 35.76 14.65
CA LYS A 31 -53.82 35.78 16.13
C LYS A 31 -53.79 34.43 16.90
N ASN A 32 -52.71 34.29 17.69
CA ASN A 32 -52.66 34.10 19.15
C ASN A 32 -52.73 32.72 19.86
N LYS A 33 -51.83 32.65 20.89
CA LYS A 33 -51.90 31.93 22.20
C LYS A 33 -51.59 30.42 22.16
N LYS A 34 -50.80 29.82 23.04
CA LYS A 34 -50.55 30.09 24.47
C LYS A 34 -49.24 29.43 24.94
N ARG A 35 -48.53 30.15 25.79
CA ARG A 35 -47.45 29.74 26.70
C ARG A 35 -48.04 28.88 27.83
N LEU A 36 -47.37 27.80 28.22
CA LEU A 36 -47.60 27.09 29.48
C LEU A 36 -46.30 26.37 29.91
N GLU A 37 -45.61 26.95 30.89
CA GLU A 37 -44.93 26.17 31.91
C GLU A 37 -45.95 25.79 33.00
N PRO A 38 -45.72 24.71 33.75
CA PRO A 38 -45.35 24.96 35.15
C PRO A 38 -44.32 23.98 35.77
N ARG A 39 -43.41 24.58 36.55
CA ARG A 39 -43.03 24.28 37.95
C ARG A 39 -42.73 22.83 38.40
N LEU A 40 -41.46 22.66 38.82
CA LEU A 40 -40.99 22.22 40.15
C LEU A 40 -41.81 21.15 40.90
N GLY A 41 -41.23 19.96 41.01
CA GLY A 41 -41.52 18.94 42.01
C GLY A 41 -40.22 18.26 42.48
N ARG A 42 -40.10 18.09 43.80
CA ARG A 42 -38.88 17.84 44.59
C ARG A 42 -38.29 16.42 44.49
N SER A 43 -36.98 16.38 44.81
CA SER A 43 -36.18 15.37 45.52
C SER A 43 -36.67 13.92 45.62
N HIS A 44 -35.79 12.97 45.26
CA HIS A 44 -35.45 11.85 46.14
C HIS A 44 -34.01 11.35 45.88
N GLU A 45 -33.44 10.82 46.96
CA GLU A 45 -32.03 10.59 47.25
C GLU A 45 -31.34 9.46 46.48
N LEU A 46 -30.03 9.68 46.29
CA LEU A 46 -28.91 8.75 46.40
C LEU A 46 -29.21 7.28 46.78
N LYS A 47 -28.84 6.35 45.89
CA LYS A 47 -28.17 5.10 46.29
C LYS A 47 -26.97 4.82 45.38
N ARG A 48 -25.78 4.90 45.96
CA ARG A 48 -24.50 4.47 45.40
C ARG A 48 -24.53 2.96 45.14
N ILE A 49 -24.30 2.55 43.89
CA ILE A 49 -23.99 1.15 43.56
C ILE A 49 -22.46 1.03 43.40
N ARG A 50 -21.84 0.24 44.27
CA ARG A 50 -20.43 -0.16 44.17
C ARG A 50 -20.27 -1.21 43.06
N PRO A 51 -19.25 -1.14 42.19
CA PRO A 51 -18.96 -2.24 41.27
C PRO A 51 -18.27 -3.40 42.01
N LEU A 52 -18.84 -4.59 41.88
CA LEU A 52 -18.30 -5.86 42.34
C LEU A 52 -17.10 -6.27 41.47
N ARG A 53 -16.04 -6.78 42.12
CA ARG A 53 -14.85 -7.37 41.49
C ARG A 53 -15.22 -8.65 40.74
N PRO A 54 -14.64 -8.94 39.56
CA PRO A 54 -14.71 -10.27 38.96
C PRO A 54 -13.87 -11.26 39.75
N ARG A 55 -14.45 -12.44 40.03
CA ARG A 55 -13.79 -13.60 40.63
C ARG A 55 -12.84 -14.26 39.63
N GLU A 56 -11.67 -14.62 40.14
CA GLU A 56 -10.73 -15.55 39.53
C GLU A 56 -11.36 -16.94 39.36
N VAL A 57 -11.12 -17.57 38.21
CA VAL A 57 -11.36 -19.00 38.00
C VAL A 57 -10.07 -19.58 37.42
N GLY A 58 -9.38 -20.35 38.26
CA GLY A 58 -8.27 -21.23 37.89
C GLY A 58 -8.76 -22.65 37.51
N PRO A 59 -7.84 -23.53 37.07
CA PRO A 59 -8.10 -24.49 36.00
C PRO A 59 -8.17 -25.96 36.45
N HIS A 60 -8.97 -26.77 35.76
CA HIS A 60 -8.90 -28.25 35.65
C HIS A 60 -9.82 -28.63 34.46
N GLY A 61 -9.59 -29.62 33.60
CA GLY A 61 -8.57 -30.65 33.50
C GLY A 61 -8.80 -31.45 32.20
N GLN A 62 -7.73 -32.12 31.81
CA GLN A 62 -7.45 -33.07 30.72
C GLN A 62 -8.58 -33.98 30.18
N GLY A 63 -8.44 -34.31 28.88
CA GLY A 63 -8.37 -35.71 28.43
C GLY A 63 -9.36 -36.16 27.35
N ALA A 64 -8.88 -36.33 26.11
CA ALA A 64 -9.05 -37.56 25.32
C ALA A 64 -8.36 -37.44 23.94
N GLU A 65 -7.55 -38.45 23.65
CA GLU A 65 -6.72 -38.66 22.48
C GLU A 65 -7.52 -39.11 21.25
N SER A 66 -6.98 -38.86 20.05
CA SER A 66 -6.96 -39.89 18.99
C SER A 66 -5.74 -39.68 18.09
N ARG A 67 -5.11 -40.83 17.77
CA ARG A 67 -3.82 -41.05 17.11
C ARG A 67 -4.01 -41.33 15.61
N ALA A 68 -2.84 -41.37 14.93
CA ALA A 68 -2.52 -41.81 13.56
C ALA A 68 -2.43 -40.64 12.57
N GLU A 69 -1.37 -40.46 11.78
CA GLU A 69 -0.42 -41.43 11.22
C GLU A 69 0.94 -40.74 10.95
N ARG A 70 2.03 -41.49 11.13
CA ARG A 70 3.41 -41.07 10.84
C ARG A 70 3.84 -41.70 9.53
N ASP A 71 4.35 -40.90 8.61
CA ASP A 71 5.17 -41.39 7.51
C ASP A 71 6.62 -40.91 7.63
N SER A 72 7.49 -41.84 7.27
CA SER A 72 8.89 -41.94 7.64
C SER A 72 9.78 -41.57 6.45
N TYR A 73 10.90 -40.87 6.69
CA TYR A 73 12.02 -40.83 5.75
C TYR A 73 13.34 -41.07 6.50
N PRO A 74 14.30 -41.82 5.91
CA PRO A 74 15.43 -42.39 6.64
C PRO A 74 16.61 -41.42 6.79
N ALA A 75 17.35 -41.62 7.89
CA ALA A 75 18.57 -40.93 8.26
C ALA A 75 19.76 -41.37 7.38
N LEU A 76 20.53 -40.39 6.90
CA LEU A 76 21.83 -40.59 6.26
C LEU A 76 22.94 -40.65 7.32
N LYS A 77 23.70 -41.75 7.28
CA LYS A 77 24.87 -42.06 8.12
C LYS A 77 25.99 -41.03 7.91
N ARG A 78 26.62 -40.65 9.02
CA ARG A 78 27.92 -39.97 9.07
C ARG A 78 29.02 -41.02 9.06
N ASP A 79 29.89 -40.98 8.05
CA ASP A 79 31.15 -41.70 8.08
C ASP A 79 32.24 -40.84 8.72
N VAL A 80 32.95 -41.50 9.63
CA VAL A 80 34.08 -41.04 10.42
C VAL A 80 35.36 -41.49 9.72
N VAL A 81 36.25 -40.54 9.41
CA VAL A 81 37.69 -40.78 9.20
C VAL A 81 38.37 -39.58 9.86
N GLY A 82 39.13 -39.71 10.94
CA GLY A 82 40.31 -40.54 11.09
C GLY A 82 41.52 -39.61 11.01
N GLY A 83 41.99 -39.15 12.17
CA GLY A 83 42.97 -38.07 12.29
C GLY A 83 44.42 -38.45 11.96
N ARG A 84 45.29 -37.43 11.93
CA ARG A 84 46.71 -37.54 12.23
C ARG A 84 47.23 -36.21 12.77
N ALA A 85 47.99 -36.30 13.85
CA ALA A 85 48.64 -35.23 14.58
C ALA A 85 50.16 -35.21 14.29
N GLY A 86 50.81 -34.08 14.64
CA GLY A 86 52.26 -33.89 14.72
C GLY A 86 52.73 -32.75 13.80
N SER A 87 53.56 -31.78 14.19
CA SER A 87 54.37 -31.58 15.40
C SER A 87 54.73 -30.08 15.56
N ARG A 88 55.23 -29.72 16.75
CA ARG A 88 55.75 -28.39 17.13
C ARG A 88 57.25 -28.23 16.78
N ALA A 89 57.64 -27.01 16.42
CA ALA A 89 58.89 -26.28 16.75
C ALA A 89 58.78 -24.88 16.07
N GLY A 90 59.21 -23.71 16.55
CA GLY A 90 60.04 -23.27 17.67
C GLY A 90 60.99 -22.15 17.17
N LEU A 91 60.89 -20.93 17.72
CA LEU A 91 61.90 -19.82 17.74
C LEU A 91 62.19 -19.10 16.39
N SER A 92 62.62 -17.83 16.25
CA SER A 92 62.73 -16.59 17.03
C SER A 92 63.22 -15.44 16.09
N ALA A 93 62.96 -14.18 16.45
CA ALA A 93 63.75 -12.95 16.19
C ALA A 93 63.76 -12.19 14.82
N GLU A 94 63.39 -10.90 14.95
CA GLU A 94 63.94 -9.65 14.36
C GLU A 94 63.94 -9.33 12.84
N GLY A 95 63.62 -8.05 12.53
CA GLY A 95 64.38 -7.28 11.53
C GLY A 95 63.65 -6.69 10.30
N ARG A 96 63.26 -5.41 10.42
CA ARG A 96 63.26 -4.31 9.41
C ARG A 96 63.00 -4.58 7.90
N GLY A 97 62.13 -3.75 7.33
CA GLY A 97 62.51 -2.92 6.17
C GLY A 97 62.02 -3.30 4.77
N ARG A 98 60.92 -2.65 4.36
CA ARG A 98 60.56 -2.08 3.04
C ARG A 98 60.91 -2.79 1.71
N ALA A 99 59.87 -2.72 0.87
CA ALA A 99 59.83 -2.60 -0.59
C ALA A 99 59.84 -3.89 -1.42
N ARG A 100 58.65 -4.33 -1.85
CA ARG A 100 58.49 -5.08 -3.10
C ARG A 100 57.25 -4.67 -3.89
N LYS A 101 57.54 -4.20 -5.10
CA LYS A 101 56.86 -4.42 -6.39
C LYS A 101 55.32 -4.46 -6.38
N VAL A 102 54.75 -3.40 -6.95
CA VAL A 102 53.40 -3.42 -7.52
C VAL A 102 53.40 -4.38 -8.70
N ALA A 103 52.83 -5.56 -8.51
CA ALA A 103 52.42 -6.45 -9.60
C ALA A 103 50.92 -6.26 -9.81
N SER A 104 50.56 -5.84 -11.03
CA SER A 104 49.18 -5.75 -11.49
C SER A 104 48.57 -7.15 -11.54
N ALA A 105 47.67 -7.45 -10.61
CA ALA A 105 46.85 -8.66 -10.66
C ALA A 105 45.43 -8.26 -11.05
N SER A 106 45.13 -8.39 -12.35
CA SER A 106 43.76 -8.52 -12.88
C SER A 106 43.17 -9.84 -12.38
N GLY A 107 42.67 -9.82 -11.15
CA GLY A 107 42.00 -10.94 -10.51
C GLY A 107 40.50 -10.69 -10.45
N ASN A 108 39.73 -11.54 -11.11
CA ASN A 108 38.27 -11.61 -11.06
C ASN A 108 37.83 -11.79 -9.58
N ARG A 109 37.58 -10.70 -8.86
CA ARG A 109 37.19 -10.73 -7.43
C ARG A 109 35.77 -11.25 -7.31
N ARG A 110 35.63 -12.55 -7.01
CA ARG A 110 34.37 -13.07 -6.45
C ARG A 110 34.13 -12.38 -5.12
N VAL A 111 33.10 -11.54 -5.06
CA VAL A 111 32.58 -10.95 -3.82
C VAL A 111 32.32 -12.08 -2.83
N ARG A 112 33.06 -12.11 -1.71
CA ARG A 112 32.83 -13.04 -0.61
C ARG A 112 31.74 -12.48 0.28
N TRP A 113 30.57 -13.11 0.26
CA TRP A 113 29.42 -12.75 1.08
C TRP A 113 29.65 -13.16 2.55
N PRO A 114 29.45 -12.27 3.53
CA PRO A 114 29.63 -12.61 4.94
C PRO A 114 28.50 -13.54 5.45
N PRO A 115 28.76 -14.31 6.52
CA PRO A 115 27.75 -15.19 7.13
C PRO A 115 26.61 -14.37 7.73
N CYS A 116 25.42 -14.97 7.76
CA CYS A 116 24.18 -14.41 8.32
C CYS A 116 24.44 -13.67 9.64
N LEU A 117 24.19 -12.36 9.67
CA LEU A 117 24.04 -11.61 10.92
C LEU A 117 23.00 -12.38 11.75
N GLY A 118 23.34 -12.89 12.93
CA GLY A 118 22.55 -13.89 13.69
C GLY A 118 21.14 -13.48 14.15
N ARG A 119 20.52 -12.49 13.51
CA ARG A 119 19.16 -11.98 13.74
C ARG A 119 18.30 -12.18 12.48
N VAL A 120 17.00 -12.42 12.69
CA VAL A 120 16.01 -12.40 11.61
C VAL A 120 15.87 -10.99 11.03
N ALA A 121 15.58 -10.88 9.73
CA ALA A 121 15.44 -9.57 9.09
C ALA A 121 14.19 -8.82 9.55
N VAL A 122 14.26 -7.49 9.56
CA VAL A 122 13.10 -6.61 9.67
C VAL A 122 12.52 -6.40 8.27
N VAL A 123 11.21 -6.54 8.12
CA VAL A 123 10.50 -6.36 6.84
C VAL A 123 9.66 -5.10 6.91
N VAL A 124 9.91 -4.17 5.99
CA VAL A 124 9.22 -2.87 5.86
C VAL A 124 8.48 -2.82 4.51
N ASP A 125 7.16 -2.90 4.56
CA ASP A 125 6.26 -2.63 3.43
C ASP A 125 5.86 -1.15 3.45
N GLN A 126 6.50 -0.34 2.60
CA GLN A 126 6.33 1.11 2.53
C GLN A 126 5.26 1.55 1.53
N GLY A 127 4.00 1.45 1.92
CA GLY A 127 2.87 1.91 1.11
C GLY A 127 2.67 3.43 1.13
N SER A 128 1.92 3.97 0.16
CA SER A 128 1.54 5.42 0.16
C SER A 128 0.52 5.81 1.22
N GLY A 129 -0.26 4.84 1.73
CA GLY A 129 -1.29 5.08 2.74
C GLY A 129 -0.89 4.58 4.13
N PHE A 130 -0.32 3.37 4.16
CA PHE A 130 0.09 2.70 5.38
C PHE A 130 1.43 1.99 5.16
N THR A 131 2.33 2.15 6.12
CA THR A 131 3.62 1.46 6.19
C THR A 131 3.51 0.37 7.24
N LYS A 132 3.89 -0.84 6.88
CA LYS A 132 3.77 -2.04 7.73
C LYS A 132 5.15 -2.57 8.04
N ALA A 133 5.39 -2.96 9.29
CA ALA A 133 6.65 -3.57 9.68
C ALA A 133 6.50 -4.69 10.70
N GLY A 134 7.47 -5.59 10.70
CA GLY A 134 7.59 -6.73 11.61
C GLY A 134 8.83 -7.54 11.26
N PHE A 135 8.92 -8.76 11.78
CA PHE A 135 10.09 -9.60 11.60
C PHE A 135 9.83 -10.70 10.57
N ALA A 136 10.89 -11.13 9.88
CA ALA A 136 10.85 -12.24 8.95
C ALA A 136 10.43 -13.53 9.66
N GLY A 137 9.58 -14.32 9.01
CA GLY A 137 8.99 -15.55 9.54
C GLY A 137 7.71 -15.36 10.35
N GLU A 138 7.25 -14.12 10.56
CA GLU A 138 5.96 -13.85 11.21
C GLU A 138 4.81 -13.80 10.19
N ASP A 139 3.61 -14.23 10.62
CA ASP A 139 2.41 -14.28 9.78
C ASP A 139 1.71 -12.92 9.61
N GLN A 140 1.95 -11.98 10.53
CA GLN A 140 1.32 -10.66 10.54
C GLN A 140 2.31 -9.55 10.90
N PRO A 141 2.17 -8.35 10.30
CA PRO A 141 3.00 -7.22 10.68
C PRO A 141 2.70 -6.84 12.13
N ARG A 142 3.73 -6.67 12.94
CA ARG A 142 3.58 -6.18 14.31
C ARG A 142 3.01 -4.77 14.35
N ILE A 143 3.35 -3.95 13.35
CA ILE A 143 3.04 -2.53 13.33
C ILE A 143 2.52 -2.11 11.96
N VAL A 144 1.42 -1.36 11.98
CA VAL A 144 0.87 -0.69 10.80
C VAL A 144 0.68 0.78 11.12
N LEU A 145 1.55 1.62 10.57
CA LEU A 145 1.45 3.07 10.72
C LEU A 145 0.83 3.70 9.48
N LYS A 146 0.18 4.84 9.68
CA LYS A 146 -0.14 5.72 8.56
C LYS A 146 1.16 6.29 7.98
N SER A 147 1.32 6.24 6.66
CA SER A 147 2.51 6.75 5.96
C SER A 147 2.50 8.28 5.92
N SER A 148 2.75 8.87 7.08
CA SER A 148 2.79 10.30 7.27
C SER A 148 3.64 10.66 8.47
N SER A 149 4.44 11.71 8.34
CA SER A 149 5.30 12.24 9.40
C SER A 149 4.87 13.65 9.80
N LEU A 150 5.21 14.01 11.03
CA LEU A 150 5.04 15.35 11.55
C LEU A 150 6.33 16.12 11.23
N VAL A 151 6.21 17.23 10.53
CA VAL A 151 7.33 18.10 10.16
C VAL A 151 7.05 19.50 10.68
N PRO A 152 8.04 20.30 11.07
CA PRO A 152 7.83 21.69 11.45
C PRO A 152 7.12 22.48 10.34
N SER A 153 6.17 23.36 10.70
CA SER A 153 5.34 24.07 9.71
C SER A 153 6.09 25.20 8.99
N TRP A 154 7.16 25.75 9.58
CA TRP A 154 7.98 26.80 8.97
C TRP A 154 8.80 26.33 7.78
N ASP A 155 9.03 25.02 7.63
CA ASP A 155 9.75 24.43 6.49
C ASP A 155 8.85 24.25 5.26
N ARG A 156 7.57 24.63 5.36
CA ARG A 156 6.61 24.56 4.25
C ARG A 156 5.94 25.91 3.99
N PRO A 157 6.33 26.65 2.94
CA PRO A 157 5.63 27.87 2.56
C PRO A 157 4.16 27.55 2.25
N GLY A 158 3.25 28.26 2.91
CA GLY A 158 1.78 28.13 2.73
C GLY A 158 1.06 27.22 3.73
N CYS A 159 1.70 26.76 4.80
CA CYS A 159 1.06 25.96 5.85
C CYS A 159 0.95 26.73 7.17
N GLU A 160 -0.03 27.65 7.27
CA GLU A 160 -0.41 28.31 8.52
C GLU A 160 -1.26 27.36 9.38
N LEU A 161 -0.64 26.36 9.99
CA LEU A 161 -1.25 25.59 11.06
C LEU A 161 -0.83 26.19 12.41
N ALA A 162 -1.81 26.68 13.16
CA ALA A 162 -1.62 27.07 14.56
C ALA A 162 -1.13 25.86 15.34
N GLY A 163 0.16 25.85 15.71
CA GLY A 163 0.81 24.73 16.40
C GLY A 163 2.19 24.32 15.84
N GLY A 164 2.70 24.97 14.78
CA GLY A 164 4.11 24.82 14.39
C GLY A 164 4.48 23.50 13.72
N VAL A 165 3.51 22.60 13.46
CA VAL A 165 3.75 21.24 12.93
C VAL A 165 2.74 20.91 11.84
N ALA A 166 3.24 20.59 10.64
CA ALA A 166 2.47 20.13 9.49
C ALA A 166 2.59 18.61 9.30
N ARG A 167 1.58 17.98 8.67
CA ARG A 167 1.64 16.55 8.34
C ARG A 167 2.10 16.30 6.91
N ALA A 168 3.31 15.80 6.76
CA ALA A 168 3.88 15.36 5.49
C ALA A 168 3.43 13.93 5.15
N HIS A 169 3.29 13.62 3.86
CA HIS A 169 3.05 12.26 3.37
C HIS A 169 4.21 11.91 2.42
N PRO A 170 5.22 11.17 2.90
CA PRO A 170 6.49 11.01 2.18
C PRO A 170 6.36 10.21 0.89
N ILE A 171 5.31 9.41 0.75
CA ILE A 171 5.11 8.52 -0.39
C ILE A 171 3.79 8.86 -1.08
N LYS A 172 3.85 9.22 -2.36
CA LYS A 172 2.69 9.49 -3.21
C LYS A 172 2.73 8.60 -4.44
N HIS A 173 1.61 7.92 -4.73
CA HIS A 173 1.49 7.02 -5.88
C HIS A 173 2.63 5.98 -5.98
N GLY A 174 3.09 5.48 -4.84
CA GLY A 174 4.19 4.52 -4.73
C GLY A 174 5.60 5.10 -4.94
N VAL A 175 5.76 6.43 -5.01
CA VAL A 175 7.04 7.11 -5.17
C VAL A 175 7.32 7.98 -3.95
N VAL A 176 8.56 7.97 -3.46
CA VAL A 176 9.01 8.85 -2.39
C VAL A 176 9.14 10.27 -2.94
N VAL A 177 8.48 11.24 -2.30
CA VAL A 177 8.45 12.65 -2.69
C VAL A 177 9.05 13.58 -1.63
N ASP A 178 9.26 13.07 -0.41
CA ASP A 178 9.79 13.82 0.74
C ASP A 178 10.61 12.84 1.58
N TRP A 179 11.93 13.02 1.53
CA TRP A 179 12.91 12.07 2.07
C TRP A 179 13.12 12.25 3.57
N GLU A 180 13.11 13.48 4.06
CA GLU A 180 13.19 13.79 5.50
C GLU A 180 11.96 13.23 6.24
N ALA A 181 10.77 13.41 5.65
CA ALA A 181 9.56 12.81 6.20
C ALA A 181 9.59 11.27 6.13
N LEU A 182 10.30 10.66 5.19
CA LEU A 182 10.47 9.20 5.12
C LEU A 182 11.40 8.71 6.24
N GLU A 183 12.52 9.38 6.46
CA GLU A 183 13.47 9.09 7.54
C GLU A 183 12.77 9.13 8.90
N GLY A 184 12.05 10.22 9.21
CA GLY A 184 11.27 10.32 10.46
C GLY A 184 10.07 9.36 10.53
N LEU A 185 9.61 8.81 9.40
CA LEU A 185 8.62 7.72 9.40
C LEU A 185 9.29 6.40 9.81
N TRP A 186 10.48 6.11 9.27
CA TRP A 186 11.24 4.91 9.58
C TRP A 186 11.79 4.91 11.00
N GLU A 187 12.28 6.04 11.52
CA GLU A 187 12.72 6.15 12.91
C GLU A 187 11.58 5.80 13.87
N ARG A 188 10.39 6.38 13.68
CA ARG A 188 9.21 6.04 14.47
C ARG A 188 8.76 4.59 14.30
N LEU A 189 8.95 4.01 13.12
CA LEU A 189 8.56 2.63 12.82
C LEU A 189 9.51 1.62 13.48
N LEU A 190 10.83 1.80 13.29
CA LEU A 190 11.87 0.89 13.73
C LEU A 190 12.20 1.08 15.21
N VAL A 191 12.51 2.32 15.62
CA VAL A 191 12.94 2.64 16.99
C VAL A 191 11.72 2.79 17.90
N GLY A 192 10.77 3.65 17.53
CA GLY A 192 9.58 3.91 18.35
C GLY A 192 8.63 2.72 18.41
N GLY A 193 8.38 2.11 17.25
CA GLY A 193 7.43 1.04 17.08
C GLY A 193 8.01 -0.32 17.45
N LEU A 194 8.90 -0.84 16.60
CA LEU A 194 9.47 -2.19 16.76
C LEU A 194 10.48 -2.28 17.91
N ARG A 195 10.95 -1.13 18.43
CA ARG A 195 11.93 -1.04 19.51
C ARG A 195 13.23 -1.78 19.17
N VAL A 196 13.68 -1.63 17.93
CA VAL A 196 14.95 -2.17 17.45
C VAL A 196 15.96 -1.05 17.21
N CYS A 197 17.25 -1.35 17.38
CA CYS A 197 18.34 -0.49 16.95
C CYS A 197 18.69 -0.83 15.49
N PRO A 198 18.43 0.04 14.49
CA PRO A 198 18.57 -0.31 13.07
C PRO A 198 19.97 -0.81 12.68
N ASP A 199 21.01 -0.34 13.35
CA ASP A 199 22.42 -0.71 13.16
C ASP A 199 22.73 -2.20 13.43
N GLN A 200 21.84 -2.91 14.13
CA GLN A 200 22.01 -4.33 14.46
C GLN A 200 21.17 -5.26 13.58
N TRP A 201 20.23 -4.73 12.78
CA TRP A 201 19.21 -5.56 12.12
C TRP A 201 19.23 -5.41 10.60
N PRO A 202 19.32 -6.51 9.84
CA PRO A 202 19.16 -6.42 8.39
C PRO A 202 17.71 -6.03 8.04
N VAL A 203 17.54 -5.14 7.05
CA VAL A 203 16.23 -4.58 6.68
C VAL A 203 15.86 -4.89 5.21
N LEU A 204 14.74 -5.57 5.00
CA LEU A 204 14.09 -5.69 3.69
C LEU A 204 13.08 -4.57 3.53
N VAL A 205 13.17 -3.80 2.44
CA VAL A 205 12.21 -2.75 2.12
C VAL A 205 11.51 -3.07 0.79
N SER A 206 10.18 -2.94 0.77
CA SER A 206 9.40 -3.09 -0.46
C SER A 206 9.62 -1.92 -1.40
N ASP A 207 9.79 -2.18 -2.69
CA ASP A 207 9.96 -1.19 -3.75
C ASP A 207 8.81 -1.24 -4.76
N SER A 208 8.27 -0.08 -5.10
CA SER A 208 7.15 0.04 -6.03
C SER A 208 7.63 -0.11 -7.48
N PRO A 209 6.87 -0.76 -8.38
CA PRO A 209 7.20 -0.78 -9.80
C PRO A 209 7.26 0.63 -10.45
N SER A 210 6.68 1.65 -9.81
CA SER A 210 6.76 3.06 -10.23
C SER A 210 8.00 3.79 -9.73
N ALA A 211 8.79 3.21 -8.83
CA ALA A 211 9.91 3.90 -8.22
C ALA A 211 11.02 4.14 -9.25
N PRO A 212 11.54 5.38 -9.38
CA PRO A 212 12.66 5.65 -10.26
C PRO A 212 13.94 4.99 -9.72
N PRO A 213 14.88 4.58 -10.60
CA PRO A 213 16.16 3.98 -10.18
C PRO A 213 16.92 4.83 -9.16
N GLN A 214 16.95 6.16 -9.34
CA GLN A 214 17.59 7.09 -8.41
C GLN A 214 16.94 7.08 -7.02
N GLY A 215 15.64 6.79 -6.96
CA GLY A 215 14.93 6.62 -5.69
C GLY A 215 15.43 5.41 -4.91
N ARG A 216 15.80 4.31 -5.60
CA ARG A 216 16.37 3.13 -4.94
C ARG A 216 17.74 3.40 -4.34
N GLU A 217 18.59 4.14 -5.07
CA GLU A 217 19.89 4.57 -4.56
C GLU A 217 19.73 5.36 -3.26
N LYS A 218 18.80 6.33 -3.24
CA LYS A 218 18.56 7.15 -2.05
C LYS A 218 17.91 6.40 -0.89
N VAL A 219 17.07 5.39 -1.16
CA VAL A 219 16.59 4.45 -0.14
C VAL A 219 17.75 3.70 0.51
N VAL A 220 18.70 3.22 -0.29
CA VAL A 220 19.89 2.50 0.21
C VAL A 220 20.83 3.42 0.98
N GLU A 221 21.06 4.65 0.48
CA GLU A 221 21.81 5.71 1.16
C GLU A 221 21.23 5.95 2.56
N LEU A 222 19.92 6.18 2.67
CA LEU A 222 19.25 6.36 3.97
C LEU A 222 19.43 5.16 4.91
N LEU A 223 19.35 3.93 4.38
CA LEU A 223 19.51 2.72 5.19
C LEU A 223 20.94 2.58 5.73
N PHE A 224 21.97 2.83 4.92
CA PHE A 224 23.37 2.61 5.32
C PHE A 224 24.03 3.81 5.98
N GLU A 225 23.69 5.02 5.57
CA GLU A 225 24.34 6.25 6.05
C GLU A 225 23.61 6.84 7.25
N ALA A 226 22.28 7.00 7.16
CA ALA A 226 21.48 7.55 8.26
C ALA A 226 21.15 6.48 9.33
N LEU A 227 20.66 5.31 8.90
CA LEU A 227 20.23 4.24 9.84
C LEU A 227 21.32 3.21 10.15
N ALA A 228 22.48 3.27 9.48
CA ALA A 228 23.63 2.41 9.74
C ALA A 228 23.35 0.90 9.69
N VAL A 229 22.32 0.45 8.95
CA VAL A 229 21.91 -0.96 8.93
C VAL A 229 23.05 -1.87 8.44
N PRO A 230 23.20 -3.09 8.96
CA PRO A 230 24.31 -3.96 8.59
C PRO A 230 24.16 -4.56 7.18
N ALA A 231 22.92 -4.78 6.75
CA ALA A 231 22.59 -5.21 5.39
C ALA A 231 21.15 -4.80 5.03
N CYS A 232 20.89 -4.62 3.73
CA CYS A 232 19.56 -4.33 3.24
C CYS A 232 19.20 -5.11 1.97
N HIS A 233 17.92 -5.21 1.69
CA HIS A 233 17.40 -5.75 0.43
C HIS A 233 16.18 -4.95 -0.05
N LEU A 234 16.15 -4.60 -1.34
CA LEU A 234 15.01 -3.97 -1.98
C LEU A 234 14.27 -4.99 -2.84
N ALA A 235 12.99 -5.21 -2.55
CA ALA A 235 12.18 -6.19 -3.26
C ALA A 235 10.92 -5.57 -3.87
N SER A 236 10.63 -5.88 -5.13
CA SER A 236 9.43 -5.41 -5.82
C SER A 236 8.14 -5.80 -5.07
N THR A 237 7.21 -4.87 -4.88
CA THR A 237 5.89 -5.17 -4.27
C THR A 237 5.15 -6.28 -5.00
N ALA A 238 5.24 -6.31 -6.33
CA ALA A 238 4.62 -7.32 -7.18
C ALA A 238 5.21 -8.72 -6.96
N LEU A 239 6.55 -8.82 -6.83
CA LEU A 239 7.21 -10.08 -6.51
C LEU A 239 6.79 -10.56 -5.12
N LEU A 240 6.84 -9.67 -4.12
CA LEU A 240 6.44 -10.01 -2.76
C LEU A 240 4.97 -10.45 -2.68
N ALA A 241 4.07 -9.79 -3.42
CA ALA A 241 2.67 -10.20 -3.51
C ALA A 241 2.54 -11.64 -4.03
N LEU A 242 3.26 -12.03 -5.08
CA LEU A 242 3.28 -13.40 -5.58
C LEU A 242 3.87 -14.39 -4.57
N CYS A 243 4.97 -14.02 -3.91
CA CYS A 243 5.60 -14.85 -2.89
C CYS A 243 4.66 -15.20 -1.73
N SER A 244 3.72 -14.30 -1.37
CA SER A 244 2.68 -14.58 -0.35
C SER A 244 1.75 -15.75 -0.74
N THR A 245 1.72 -16.09 -2.03
CA THR A 245 0.97 -17.23 -2.57
C THR A 245 1.82 -18.47 -2.79
N GLY A 246 3.14 -18.39 -2.57
CA GLY A 246 4.09 -19.46 -2.90
C GLY A 246 4.51 -19.48 -4.37
N ALA A 247 4.13 -18.45 -5.14
CA ALA A 247 4.45 -18.34 -6.56
C ALA A 247 5.65 -17.40 -6.80
N LEU A 248 6.50 -17.74 -7.77
CA LEU A 248 7.59 -16.89 -8.27
C LEU A 248 7.36 -16.45 -9.72
N SER A 249 6.21 -16.81 -10.30
CA SER A 249 5.80 -16.44 -11.65
C SER A 249 4.30 -16.24 -11.67
N GLY A 250 3.84 -15.19 -12.33
CA GLY A 250 2.44 -14.83 -12.42
C GLY A 250 2.25 -13.37 -12.80
N LEU A 251 1.01 -12.92 -12.78
CA LEU A 251 0.65 -11.51 -12.87
C LEU A 251 0.24 -11.01 -11.48
N ALA A 252 0.96 -10.03 -10.93
CA ALA A 252 0.51 -9.34 -9.73
C ALA A 252 -0.41 -8.18 -10.13
N VAL A 253 -1.65 -8.19 -9.63
CA VAL A 253 -2.60 -7.09 -9.77
C VAL A 253 -2.78 -6.43 -8.41
N GLU A 254 -2.13 -5.29 -8.24
CA GLU A 254 -2.05 -4.56 -6.98
C GLU A 254 -3.01 -3.37 -7.00
N ALA A 255 -3.88 -3.24 -6.01
CA ALA A 255 -4.70 -2.04 -5.81
C ALA A 255 -4.50 -1.45 -4.42
N GLY A 256 -3.62 -0.46 -4.33
CA GLY A 256 -3.16 0.14 -3.09
C GLY A 256 -3.99 1.33 -2.62
N ALA A 257 -3.36 2.15 -1.77
CA ALA A 257 -3.94 3.42 -1.33
C ALA A 257 -3.67 4.56 -2.34
N GLY A 258 -2.48 4.63 -2.93
CA GLY A 258 -2.09 5.71 -3.83
C GLY A 258 -2.11 5.34 -5.32
N VAL A 259 -1.89 4.07 -5.64
CA VAL A 259 -1.69 3.61 -7.02
C VAL A 259 -2.16 2.17 -7.15
N CYS A 260 -2.52 1.79 -8.38
CA CYS A 260 -2.73 0.40 -8.78
C CYS A 260 -1.72 0.00 -9.85
N HIS A 261 -1.32 -1.26 -9.86
CA HIS A 261 -0.37 -1.82 -10.80
C HIS A 261 -0.84 -3.17 -11.34
N ALA A 262 -0.48 -3.45 -12.58
CA ALA A 262 -0.47 -4.81 -13.13
C ALA A 262 0.95 -5.12 -13.59
N THR A 263 1.62 -6.02 -12.88
CA THR A 263 3.05 -6.31 -13.04
C THR A 263 3.26 -7.80 -13.28
N PRO A 264 3.68 -8.21 -14.49
CA PRO A 264 4.04 -9.57 -14.76
C PRO A 264 5.41 -9.90 -14.16
N ILE A 265 5.49 -11.02 -13.45
CA ILE A 265 6.72 -11.57 -12.88
C ILE A 265 6.98 -12.93 -13.50
N TYR A 266 8.21 -13.19 -13.92
CA TYR A 266 8.63 -14.50 -14.41
C TYR A 266 9.95 -14.91 -13.76
N ALA A 267 9.98 -16.11 -13.19
CA ALA A 267 11.14 -16.66 -12.48
C ALA A 267 11.77 -15.66 -11.48
N GLY A 268 10.95 -14.96 -10.70
CA GLY A 268 11.39 -13.95 -9.72
C GLY A 268 11.69 -12.56 -10.29
N HIS A 269 11.67 -12.37 -11.61
CA HIS A 269 12.06 -11.11 -12.25
C HIS A 269 10.85 -10.34 -12.78
N SER A 270 10.86 -9.02 -12.58
CA SER A 270 9.77 -8.14 -13.05
C SER A 270 9.93 -7.79 -14.53
N TRP A 271 8.86 -7.94 -15.31
CA TRP A 271 8.83 -7.47 -16.68
C TRP A 271 8.46 -5.98 -16.73
N HIS A 272 9.42 -5.10 -16.42
CA HIS A 272 9.20 -3.66 -16.32
C HIS A 272 8.52 -3.04 -17.56
N LYS A 273 8.88 -3.49 -18.77
CA LYS A 273 8.27 -3.01 -20.02
C LYS A 273 6.78 -3.40 -20.14
N ALA A 274 6.35 -4.46 -19.48
CA ALA A 274 4.98 -4.97 -19.44
C ALA A 274 4.25 -4.65 -18.12
N THR A 275 4.83 -3.78 -17.29
CA THR A 275 4.16 -3.22 -16.12
C THR A 275 3.26 -2.06 -16.51
N PHE A 276 2.02 -2.07 -16.03
CA PHE A 276 1.06 -1.00 -16.24
C PHE A 276 0.64 -0.39 -14.90
N ARG A 277 0.38 0.92 -14.92
CA ARG A 277 0.07 1.75 -13.75
C ARG A 277 -1.26 2.46 -13.95
N LEU A 278 -2.04 2.56 -12.88
CA LEU A 278 -3.25 3.35 -12.80
C LEU A 278 -3.22 4.22 -11.53
N ASP A 279 -3.33 5.54 -11.71
CA ASP A 279 -3.36 6.52 -10.60
C ASP A 279 -4.76 6.73 -10.01
N VAL A 280 -5.60 5.70 -10.11
CA VAL A 280 -6.90 5.60 -9.46
C VAL A 280 -6.82 4.47 -8.43
N ALA A 281 -6.79 4.85 -7.15
CA ALA A 281 -6.63 3.93 -6.04
C ALA A 281 -7.39 4.43 -4.80
N GLY A 282 -7.17 3.81 -3.64
CA GLY A 282 -7.98 4.04 -2.45
C GLY A 282 -8.11 5.49 -1.98
N SER A 283 -7.10 6.35 -2.13
CA SER A 283 -7.16 7.78 -1.78
C SER A 283 -8.05 8.56 -2.73
N THR A 284 -7.92 8.29 -4.04
CA THR A 284 -8.79 8.82 -5.10
C THR A 284 -10.24 8.42 -4.86
N LEU A 285 -10.51 7.15 -4.53
CA LEU A 285 -11.87 6.69 -4.24
C LEU A 285 -12.46 7.33 -2.99
N SER A 286 -11.65 7.55 -1.94
CA SER A 286 -12.13 8.27 -0.74
C SER A 286 -12.50 9.72 -1.06
N ARG A 287 -11.81 10.38 -1.99
CA ARG A 287 -12.19 11.73 -2.44
C ARG A 287 -13.44 11.69 -3.31
N TYR A 288 -13.53 10.74 -4.23
CA TYR A 288 -14.70 10.54 -5.08
C TYR A 288 -15.96 10.22 -4.26
N LEU A 289 -15.86 9.41 -3.20
CA LEU A 289 -16.99 9.16 -2.30
C LEU A 289 -17.50 10.44 -1.63
N ARG A 290 -16.60 11.37 -1.28
CA ARG A 290 -17.03 12.67 -0.76
C ARG A 290 -17.80 13.45 -1.81
N GLU A 291 -17.31 13.50 -3.05
CA GLU A 291 -17.98 14.19 -4.16
C GLU A 291 -19.38 13.59 -4.39
N LEU A 292 -19.51 12.26 -4.37
CA LEU A 292 -20.79 11.56 -4.47
C LEU A 292 -21.75 11.90 -3.31
N LEU A 293 -21.25 11.90 -2.07
CA LEU A 293 -22.04 12.24 -0.88
C LEU A 293 -22.58 13.66 -0.93
N VAL A 294 -21.73 14.60 -1.34
CA VAL A 294 -22.08 16.01 -1.50
C VAL A 294 -23.13 16.21 -2.58
N ALA A 295 -23.01 15.48 -3.70
CA ALA A 295 -23.97 15.55 -4.78
C ALA A 295 -25.33 14.93 -4.39
N ALA A 296 -25.33 13.88 -3.56
CA ALA A 296 -26.54 13.22 -3.09
C ALA A 296 -27.28 14.03 -2.01
N CYS A 297 -26.56 14.79 -1.19
CA CYS A 297 -27.14 15.59 -0.13
C CYS A 297 -26.30 16.86 0.13
N SER A 298 -26.93 18.01 -0.05
CA SER A 298 -26.31 19.34 0.12
C SER A 298 -26.07 19.74 1.58
N ASP A 299 -26.27 18.84 2.54
CA ASP A 299 -26.09 19.14 3.96
C ASP A 299 -24.65 19.57 4.27
N LEU A 300 -24.49 20.74 4.88
CA LEU A 300 -23.20 21.31 5.28
C LEU A 300 -22.40 20.36 6.20
N GLY A 301 -23.09 19.49 6.95
CA GLY A 301 -22.46 18.47 7.80
C GLY A 301 -21.66 17.41 7.04
N LEU A 302 -22.09 17.03 5.83
CA LEU A 302 -21.41 16.04 4.99
C LEU A 302 -20.12 16.61 4.38
N GLN A 303 -20.14 17.90 4.03
CA GLN A 303 -18.97 18.64 3.54
C GLN A 303 -17.85 18.68 4.58
N ALA A 304 -18.21 18.89 5.84
CA ALA A 304 -17.28 19.01 6.95
C ALA A 304 -16.70 17.67 7.45
N LEU A 305 -17.12 16.53 6.90
CA LEU A 305 -16.65 15.23 7.39
C LEU A 305 -15.13 15.10 7.30
N PRO A 306 -14.44 14.64 8.36
CA PRO A 306 -12.99 14.47 8.30
C PRO A 306 -12.62 13.37 7.31
N ARG A 307 -11.48 13.53 6.62
CA ARG A 307 -10.96 12.53 5.64
C ARG A 307 -10.89 11.11 6.20
N LYS A 308 -10.61 10.97 7.51
CA LYS A 308 -10.60 9.68 8.21
C LYS A 308 -12.00 9.02 8.20
N ALA A 309 -13.07 9.78 8.47
CA ALA A 309 -14.43 9.27 8.48
C ALA A 309 -14.85 8.76 7.09
N ILE A 310 -14.60 9.54 6.03
CA ILE A 310 -14.90 9.11 4.65
C ILE A 310 -14.14 7.84 4.28
N THR A 311 -12.88 7.72 4.70
CA THR A 311 -12.09 6.50 4.44
C THR A 311 -12.66 5.29 5.18
N GLN A 312 -13.15 5.47 6.41
CA GLN A 312 -13.81 4.40 7.16
C GLN A 312 -15.15 4.02 6.55
N LEU A 313 -15.94 5.01 6.15
CA LEU A 313 -17.21 4.81 5.46
C LEU A 313 -16.99 3.98 4.19
N LYS A 314 -16.04 4.40 3.34
CA LYS A 314 -15.65 3.65 2.13
C LYS A 314 -15.33 2.19 2.44
N LYS A 315 -14.44 1.94 3.41
CA LYS A 315 -13.99 0.59 3.76
C LYS A 315 -15.11 -0.31 4.28
N ARG A 316 -16.09 0.25 5.00
CA ARG A 316 -17.17 -0.51 5.65
C ARG A 316 -18.41 -0.68 4.78
N SER A 317 -18.62 0.20 3.80
CA SER A 317 -19.88 0.28 3.07
C SER A 317 -19.76 -0.02 1.58
N CYS A 318 -18.65 0.31 0.93
CA CYS A 318 -18.56 0.19 -0.52
C CYS A 318 -18.30 -1.26 -0.97
N TYR A 319 -18.78 -1.58 -2.16
CA TYR A 319 -18.62 -2.87 -2.81
C TYR A 319 -18.53 -2.67 -4.33
N VAL A 320 -17.97 -3.63 -5.06
CA VAL A 320 -17.91 -3.59 -6.52
C VAL A 320 -19.16 -4.29 -7.07
N SER A 321 -19.87 -3.61 -7.97
CA SER A 321 -20.98 -4.20 -8.72
C SER A 321 -20.46 -5.08 -9.86
N LEU A 322 -21.15 -6.19 -10.13
CA LEU A 322 -20.87 -7.04 -11.31
C LEU A 322 -21.49 -6.46 -12.59
N ASP A 323 -22.59 -5.74 -12.47
CA ASP A 323 -23.34 -5.11 -13.56
C ASP A 323 -23.63 -3.65 -13.19
N PHE A 324 -22.60 -2.82 -13.32
CA PHE A 324 -22.64 -1.42 -12.90
C PHE A 324 -23.78 -0.64 -13.57
N GLU A 325 -23.98 -0.85 -14.87
CA GLU A 325 -25.01 -0.15 -15.65
C GLU A 325 -26.41 -0.60 -15.25
N GLY A 326 -26.63 -1.90 -15.04
CA GLY A 326 -27.91 -2.40 -14.55
C GLY A 326 -28.23 -1.91 -13.14
N ASP A 327 -27.25 -1.91 -12.22
CA ASP A 327 -27.43 -1.41 -10.86
C ASP A 327 -27.69 0.10 -10.83
N LEU A 328 -27.13 0.88 -11.76
CA LEU A 328 -27.45 2.31 -11.88
C LEU A 328 -28.91 2.55 -12.29
N ARG A 329 -29.45 1.72 -13.19
CA ARG A 329 -30.80 1.89 -13.76
C ARG A 329 -31.91 1.42 -12.83
N ASP A 330 -31.63 0.43 -11.99
CA ASP A 330 -32.64 -0.19 -11.13
C ASP A 330 -32.37 0.08 -9.63
N PRO A 331 -33.09 1.05 -9.02
CA PRO A 331 -33.00 1.30 -7.58
C PRO A 331 -33.35 0.11 -6.69
N ALA A 332 -34.10 -0.88 -7.19
CA ALA A 332 -34.44 -2.08 -6.41
C ALA A 332 -33.22 -2.99 -6.19
N ARG A 333 -32.19 -2.90 -7.04
CA ARG A 333 -30.90 -3.60 -6.88
C ARG A 333 -29.96 -2.89 -5.92
N HIS A 334 -30.33 -1.69 -5.45
CA HIS A 334 -29.51 -0.96 -4.48
C HIS A 334 -29.63 -1.62 -3.13
N HIS A 335 -28.51 -1.60 -2.39
CA HIS A 335 -28.45 -2.08 -1.02
C HIS A 335 -28.14 -0.89 -0.11
N PRO A 336 -29.13 -0.11 0.35
CA PRO A 336 -28.84 1.05 1.18
C PRO A 336 -28.25 0.67 2.55
N ALA A 337 -27.41 1.54 3.10
CA ALA A 337 -26.85 1.38 4.44
C ALA A 337 -26.74 2.73 5.16
N CYS A 338 -27.14 2.78 6.42
CA CYS A 338 -27.03 3.96 7.27
C CYS A 338 -25.84 3.83 8.22
N PHE A 339 -25.11 4.94 8.42
CA PHE A 339 -23.93 4.99 9.28
C PHE A 339 -24.00 6.15 10.25
N CYS A 340 -23.98 5.85 11.54
CA CYS A 340 -23.86 6.86 12.58
C CYS A 340 -22.42 7.39 12.61
N LEU A 341 -22.29 8.67 12.34
CA LEU A 341 -21.11 9.47 12.66
C LEU A 341 -21.20 9.71 14.17
N GLY A 342 -20.10 9.50 14.92
CA GLY A 342 -20.10 9.53 16.39
C GLY A 342 -20.57 10.84 17.06
N ASN A 343 -21.01 11.83 16.30
CA ASN A 343 -21.69 13.06 16.71
C ASN A 343 -23.24 12.96 16.67
N GLY A 344 -23.81 11.77 16.46
CA GLY A 344 -25.26 11.56 16.36
C GLY A 344 -25.86 11.83 14.97
N CYS A 345 -25.06 12.32 14.01
CA CYS A 345 -25.48 12.45 12.61
C CYS A 345 -25.45 11.08 11.92
N SER A 346 -26.42 10.78 11.06
CA SER A 346 -26.44 9.54 10.27
C SER A 346 -26.30 9.82 8.78
N VAL A 347 -25.46 9.04 8.10
CA VAL A 347 -25.27 9.12 6.64
C VAL A 347 -25.89 7.89 6.01
N ARG A 348 -26.90 8.09 5.16
CA ARG A 348 -27.48 7.03 4.35
C ARG A 348 -26.77 6.98 3.00
N LEU A 349 -26.23 5.82 2.67
CA LEU A 349 -25.63 5.53 1.38
C LEU A 349 -26.55 4.57 0.61
N SER A 350 -26.76 4.82 -0.67
CA SER A 350 -27.43 3.91 -1.61
C SER A 350 -26.48 3.59 -2.77
N SER A 351 -26.64 4.27 -3.90
CA SER A 351 -25.84 4.03 -5.11
C SER A 351 -24.36 4.37 -4.94
N GLU A 352 -24.03 5.28 -4.01
CA GLU A 352 -22.66 5.72 -3.72
C GLU A 352 -21.77 4.55 -3.28
N ARG A 353 -22.38 3.51 -2.69
CA ARG A 353 -21.68 2.31 -2.22
C ARG A 353 -20.96 1.58 -3.37
N PHE A 354 -21.63 1.41 -4.51
CA PHE A 354 -21.06 0.72 -5.67
C PHE A 354 -20.47 1.66 -6.71
N ARG A 355 -20.93 2.91 -6.76
CA ARG A 355 -20.30 3.95 -7.60
C ARG A 355 -18.91 4.32 -7.11
N CYS A 356 -18.67 4.32 -5.80
CA CYS A 356 -17.37 4.71 -5.24
C CYS A 356 -16.17 3.92 -5.79
N PRO A 357 -16.16 2.58 -5.86
CA PRO A 357 -15.03 1.82 -6.37
C PRO A 357 -15.00 1.66 -7.89
N GLU A 358 -16.10 1.96 -8.61
CA GLU A 358 -16.18 1.81 -10.06
C GLU A 358 -15.05 2.50 -10.85
N PRO A 359 -14.50 3.67 -10.43
CA PRO A 359 -13.38 4.28 -11.14
C PRO A 359 -12.11 3.43 -11.31
N ILE A 360 -11.93 2.35 -10.53
CA ILE A 360 -10.83 1.40 -10.79
C ILE A 360 -11.07 0.63 -12.11
N PHE A 361 -12.33 0.35 -12.44
CA PHE A 361 -12.78 -0.34 -13.65
C PHE A 361 -13.06 0.66 -14.79
N GLN A 362 -13.61 1.83 -14.45
CA GLN A 362 -13.97 2.88 -15.40
C GLN A 362 -13.42 4.26 -14.97
N PRO A 363 -12.13 4.54 -15.20
CA PRO A 363 -11.51 5.82 -14.83
C PRO A 363 -12.15 7.06 -15.49
N ALA A 364 -12.90 6.87 -16.59
CA ALA A 364 -13.66 7.91 -17.26
C ALA A 364 -14.67 8.62 -16.34
N LEU A 365 -15.17 7.94 -15.29
CA LEU A 365 -16.03 8.53 -14.26
C LEU A 365 -15.35 9.65 -13.46
N LEU A 366 -14.02 9.72 -13.50
CA LEU A 366 -13.19 10.77 -12.92
C LEU A 366 -12.64 11.73 -13.98
N GLY A 367 -13.15 11.68 -15.21
CA GLY A 367 -12.65 12.45 -16.35
C GLY A 367 -11.28 12.00 -16.87
N GLN A 368 -10.83 10.78 -16.54
CA GLN A 368 -9.54 10.26 -17.01
C GLN A 368 -9.73 9.38 -18.25
N ALA A 369 -9.05 9.72 -19.35
CA ALA A 369 -9.07 8.94 -20.60
C ALA A 369 -8.11 7.72 -20.58
N VAL A 370 -7.91 7.11 -19.41
CA VAL A 370 -7.07 5.93 -19.22
C VAL A 370 -7.95 4.69 -19.03
N PRO A 371 -7.53 3.51 -19.50
CA PRO A 371 -8.29 2.29 -19.28
C PRO A 371 -8.25 1.86 -17.81
N GLY A 372 -9.30 1.14 -17.38
CA GLY A 372 -9.36 0.55 -16.04
C GLY A 372 -8.35 -0.57 -15.81
N LEU A 373 -8.22 -0.94 -14.54
CA LEU A 373 -7.29 -1.97 -14.08
C LEU A 373 -7.42 -3.33 -14.79
N PRO A 374 -8.63 -3.86 -15.10
CA PRO A 374 -8.76 -5.13 -15.82
C PRO A 374 -8.15 -5.08 -17.23
N THR A 375 -8.39 -3.98 -17.95
CA THR A 375 -7.79 -3.76 -19.28
C THR A 375 -6.27 -3.62 -19.19
N LEU A 376 -5.75 -2.93 -18.17
CA LEU A 376 -4.30 -2.83 -17.94
C LEU A 376 -3.65 -4.18 -17.59
N ALA A 377 -4.32 -4.99 -16.78
CA ALA A 377 -3.89 -6.34 -16.46
C ALA A 377 -3.87 -7.25 -17.71
N PHE A 378 -4.88 -7.17 -18.56
CA PHE A 378 -4.87 -7.85 -19.85
C PHE A 378 -3.72 -7.37 -20.76
N ARG A 379 -3.49 -6.05 -20.86
CA ARG A 379 -2.37 -5.49 -21.63
C ARG A 379 -1.01 -5.95 -21.12
N ALA A 380 -0.86 -6.15 -19.80
CA ALA A 380 0.34 -6.74 -19.20
C ALA A 380 0.59 -8.15 -19.76
N LEU A 381 -0.45 -8.99 -19.81
CA LEU A 381 -0.37 -10.34 -20.40
C LEU A 381 -0.11 -10.30 -21.91
N GLN A 382 -0.66 -9.33 -22.64
CA GLN A 382 -0.39 -9.23 -24.09
C GLN A 382 1.06 -8.86 -24.39
N LYS A 383 1.67 -8.01 -23.55
CA LYS A 383 3.01 -7.46 -23.78
C LYS A 383 4.14 -8.43 -23.45
N VAL A 384 3.88 -9.50 -22.69
CA VAL A 384 4.85 -10.58 -22.48
C VAL A 384 4.87 -11.55 -23.69
N PRO A 385 5.98 -12.27 -23.92
CA PRO A 385 6.09 -13.26 -25.00
C PRO A 385 4.97 -14.31 -24.96
N THR A 386 4.50 -14.71 -26.14
CA THR A 386 3.41 -15.70 -26.32
C THR A 386 3.62 -16.98 -25.50
N THR A 387 4.85 -17.48 -25.45
CA THR A 387 5.26 -18.68 -24.71
C THR A 387 5.07 -18.57 -23.20
N LEU A 388 5.04 -17.35 -22.65
CA LEU A 388 4.89 -17.10 -21.22
C LEU A 388 3.46 -16.74 -20.82
N ARG A 389 2.61 -16.26 -21.75
CA ARG A 389 1.27 -15.73 -21.46
C ARG A 389 0.41 -16.71 -20.67
N GLY A 390 0.28 -17.95 -21.14
CA GLY A 390 -0.50 -18.97 -20.46
C GLY A 390 0.02 -19.26 -19.05
N ARG A 391 1.35 -19.33 -18.88
CA ARG A 391 1.97 -19.55 -17.58
C ARG A 391 1.70 -18.42 -16.60
N LEU A 392 1.78 -17.16 -17.04
CA LEU A 392 1.51 -16.01 -16.17
C LEU A 392 0.01 -15.84 -15.89
N ALA A 393 -0.85 -16.12 -16.87
CA ALA A 393 -2.30 -16.08 -16.69
C ALA A 393 -2.81 -17.15 -15.73
N ASN A 394 -2.15 -18.31 -15.64
CA ASN A 394 -2.50 -19.35 -14.66
C ASN A 394 -2.32 -18.92 -13.19
N THR A 395 -1.70 -17.76 -12.92
CA THR A 395 -1.50 -17.26 -11.57
C THR A 395 -1.60 -15.73 -11.56
N VAL A 396 -2.82 -15.21 -11.45
CA VAL A 396 -3.09 -13.78 -11.29
C VAL A 396 -3.35 -13.48 -9.82
N VAL A 397 -2.36 -12.94 -9.11
CA VAL A 397 -2.46 -12.66 -7.67
C VAL A 397 -3.03 -11.27 -7.42
N LEU A 398 -4.07 -11.20 -6.60
CA LEU A 398 -4.60 -9.92 -6.11
C LEU A 398 -3.93 -9.51 -4.81
N ALA A 399 -3.48 -8.25 -4.75
CA ALA A 399 -2.87 -7.69 -3.56
C ALA A 399 -3.26 -6.23 -3.33
N GLY A 400 -3.18 -5.80 -2.06
CA GLY A 400 -3.42 -4.41 -1.67
C GLY A 400 -4.84 -4.14 -1.17
N GLY A 401 -4.96 -3.14 -0.30
CA GLY A 401 -6.18 -2.92 0.48
C GLY A 401 -7.43 -2.52 -0.31
N SER A 402 -7.30 -2.01 -1.54
CA SER A 402 -8.45 -1.68 -2.38
C SER A 402 -9.01 -2.89 -3.14
N THR A 403 -8.28 -4.01 -3.19
CA THR A 403 -8.81 -5.29 -3.70
C THR A 403 -9.75 -6.01 -2.71
N LEU A 404 -9.93 -5.44 -1.51
CA LEU A 404 -10.76 -5.99 -0.44
C LEU A 404 -12.23 -5.57 -0.55
N PHE A 405 -12.61 -4.75 -1.53
CA PHE A 405 -14.03 -4.50 -1.77
C PHE A 405 -14.73 -5.83 -2.11
N PRO A 406 -15.89 -6.12 -1.49
CA PRO A 406 -16.72 -7.26 -1.90
C PRO A 406 -17.05 -7.16 -3.40
N GLY A 407 -17.01 -8.28 -4.14
CA GLY A 407 -17.26 -8.30 -5.58
C GLY A 407 -16.05 -7.93 -6.46
N PHE A 408 -14.94 -7.46 -5.87
CA PHE A 408 -13.78 -7.01 -6.66
C PHE A 408 -13.13 -8.15 -7.46
N ALA A 409 -12.96 -9.32 -6.83
CA ALA A 409 -12.29 -10.45 -7.47
C ALA A 409 -13.16 -11.01 -8.61
N GLU A 410 -14.45 -11.15 -8.33
CA GLU A 410 -15.47 -11.66 -9.24
C GLU A 410 -15.63 -10.75 -10.47
N ARG A 411 -15.73 -9.43 -10.27
CA ARG A 411 -15.79 -8.45 -11.36
C ARG A 411 -14.52 -8.45 -12.19
N LEU A 412 -13.34 -8.51 -11.55
CA LEU A 412 -12.06 -8.54 -12.25
C LEU A 412 -11.89 -9.81 -13.08
N ASP A 413 -12.32 -10.97 -12.56
CA ASP A 413 -12.32 -12.25 -13.26
C ASP A 413 -13.17 -12.18 -14.54
N GLN A 414 -14.42 -11.73 -14.40
CA GLN A 414 -15.35 -11.55 -15.52
C GLN A 414 -14.79 -10.59 -16.59
N GLU A 415 -14.24 -9.45 -16.17
CA GLU A 415 -13.67 -8.50 -17.13
C GLU A 415 -12.41 -9.02 -17.81
N LEU A 416 -11.51 -9.69 -17.08
CA LEU A 416 -10.30 -10.28 -17.69
C LEU A 416 -10.64 -11.38 -18.69
N GLU A 417 -11.62 -12.23 -18.37
CA GLU A 417 -12.11 -13.24 -19.29
C GLU A 417 -12.74 -12.60 -20.53
N ALA A 418 -13.58 -11.58 -20.35
CA ALA A 418 -14.18 -10.84 -21.46
C ALA A 418 -13.13 -10.17 -22.36
N GLN A 419 -12.06 -9.60 -21.78
CA GLN A 419 -10.94 -9.04 -22.54
C GLN A 419 -10.22 -10.11 -23.35
N CYS A 420 -9.96 -11.28 -22.77
CA CYS A 420 -9.34 -12.40 -23.47
C CYS A 420 -10.18 -12.84 -24.67
N ARG A 421 -11.49 -13.04 -24.49
CA ARG A 421 -12.42 -13.40 -25.59
C ARG A 421 -12.47 -12.32 -26.66
N ARG A 422 -12.68 -11.06 -26.28
CA ARG A 422 -12.81 -9.91 -27.21
C ARG A 422 -11.59 -9.73 -28.11
N HIS A 423 -10.40 -10.03 -27.59
CA HIS A 423 -9.14 -9.85 -28.29
C HIS A 423 -8.59 -11.14 -28.93
N GLY A 424 -9.39 -12.20 -29.05
CA GLY A 424 -9.01 -13.41 -29.76
C GLY A 424 -8.08 -14.37 -28.99
N TYR A 425 -8.16 -14.36 -27.65
CA TYR A 425 -7.42 -15.27 -26.76
C TYR A 425 -8.37 -16.21 -25.98
N PRO A 426 -9.30 -16.95 -26.63
CA PRO A 426 -10.29 -17.78 -25.90
C PRO A 426 -9.66 -18.94 -25.11
N ALA A 427 -8.45 -19.39 -25.49
CA ALA A 427 -7.70 -20.41 -24.77
C ALA A 427 -6.94 -19.85 -23.55
N LEU A 428 -6.77 -18.53 -23.44
CA LEU A 428 -6.14 -17.90 -22.28
C LEU A 428 -7.22 -17.78 -21.19
N GLN A 429 -7.08 -18.57 -20.14
CA GLN A 429 -7.97 -18.54 -18.98
C GLN A 429 -7.20 -18.02 -17.76
N PRO A 430 -7.24 -16.70 -17.49
CA PRO A 430 -6.66 -16.15 -16.28
C PRO A 430 -7.25 -16.81 -15.03
N ARG A 431 -6.39 -17.20 -14.09
CA ARG A 431 -6.81 -17.78 -12.80
C ARG A 431 -6.48 -16.82 -11.69
N LEU A 432 -7.50 -16.21 -11.11
CA LEU A 432 -7.35 -15.27 -10.03
C LEU A 432 -7.09 -15.98 -8.69
N VAL A 433 -6.11 -15.45 -7.95
CA VAL A 433 -5.75 -15.89 -6.61
C VAL A 433 -6.01 -14.76 -5.64
N ALA A 434 -7.14 -14.84 -4.93
CA ALA A 434 -7.63 -13.81 -4.01
C ALA A 434 -7.56 -14.27 -2.55
N LYS A 435 -6.34 -14.54 -2.02
CA LYS A 435 -6.18 -15.05 -0.64
C LYS A 435 -6.84 -14.14 0.42
N PRO A 436 -7.39 -14.70 1.51
CA PRO A 436 -7.66 -13.95 2.73
C PRO A 436 -6.37 -13.25 3.21
N GLY A 437 -6.49 -12.01 3.70
CA GLY A 437 -5.30 -11.24 4.10
C GLY A 437 -4.53 -10.56 2.96
N ARG A 438 -5.01 -10.62 1.70
CA ARG A 438 -4.35 -9.96 0.55
C ARG A 438 -4.10 -8.44 0.69
N GLY A 439 -4.75 -7.78 1.64
CA GLY A 439 -4.44 -6.39 2.01
C GLY A 439 -3.02 -6.16 2.57
N GLN A 440 -2.37 -7.22 3.05
CA GLN A 440 -0.98 -7.23 3.54
C GLN A 440 -0.10 -8.28 2.82
N ALA A 441 -0.51 -8.72 1.62
CA ALA A 441 0.20 -9.74 0.84
C ALA A 441 1.68 -9.39 0.62
N VAL A 442 1.97 -8.12 0.27
CA VAL A 442 3.35 -7.63 0.08
C VAL A 442 4.20 -7.86 1.33
N TRP A 443 3.72 -7.44 2.49
CA TRP A 443 4.43 -7.64 3.74
C TRP A 443 4.59 -9.14 4.08
N THR A 444 3.53 -9.93 3.88
CA THR A 444 3.53 -11.38 4.14
C THR A 444 4.56 -12.10 3.28
N GLY A 445 4.60 -11.80 1.98
CA GLY A 445 5.61 -12.34 1.08
C GLY A 445 7.02 -11.87 1.44
N GLY A 446 7.19 -10.62 1.88
CA GLY A 446 8.44 -10.12 2.43
C GLY A 446 8.93 -10.90 3.65
N SER A 447 8.03 -11.16 4.61
CA SER A 447 8.28 -11.99 5.80
C SER A 447 8.72 -13.41 5.41
N MET A 448 8.01 -14.02 4.46
CA MET A 448 8.34 -15.34 3.94
C MET A 448 9.71 -15.36 3.26
N VAL A 449 9.97 -14.51 2.27
CA VAL A 449 11.24 -14.56 1.52
C VAL A 449 12.45 -14.21 2.37
N ALA A 450 12.32 -13.22 3.26
CA ALA A 450 13.41 -12.82 4.15
C ALA A 450 13.78 -13.90 5.17
N SER A 451 12.88 -14.86 5.45
CA SER A 451 13.15 -16.01 6.32
C SER A 451 13.92 -17.14 5.62
N LEU A 452 13.98 -17.14 4.29
CA LEU A 452 14.62 -18.21 3.52
C LEU A 452 16.14 -18.03 3.46
N HIS A 453 16.88 -19.10 3.72
CA HIS A 453 18.35 -19.08 3.62
C HIS A 453 18.84 -18.79 2.19
N SER A 454 18.12 -19.27 1.17
CA SER A 454 18.43 -19.00 -0.24
C SER A 454 18.34 -17.51 -0.60
N PHE A 455 17.51 -16.75 0.14
CA PHE A 455 17.32 -15.32 -0.08
C PHE A 455 18.47 -14.48 0.50
N GLN A 456 19.30 -15.05 1.38
CA GLN A 456 20.47 -14.37 1.96
C GLN A 456 21.50 -13.91 0.91
N ARG A 457 21.52 -14.55 -0.27
CA ARG A 457 22.41 -14.19 -1.39
C ARG A 457 22.02 -12.88 -2.10
N GLY A 458 20.79 -12.39 -1.90
CA GLY A 458 20.31 -11.15 -2.50
C GLY A 458 20.56 -9.90 -1.64
N TRP A 459 21.18 -10.03 -0.48
CA TRP A 459 21.37 -8.91 0.45
C TRP A 459 22.61 -8.10 0.09
N MET A 460 22.47 -6.78 0.10
CA MET A 460 23.59 -5.86 0.04
C MET A 460 24.07 -5.59 1.46
N THR A 461 25.37 -5.71 1.72
CA THR A 461 25.95 -5.41 3.04
C THR A 461 26.50 -4.00 3.09
N ARG A 462 26.61 -3.44 4.30
CA ARG A 462 27.20 -2.11 4.49
C ARG A 462 28.64 -2.01 3.97
N ALA A 463 29.43 -3.07 4.15
CA ALA A 463 30.79 -3.14 3.64
C ALA A 463 30.83 -3.04 2.10
N MET A 464 29.95 -3.77 1.41
CA MET A 464 29.84 -3.67 -0.05
C MET A 464 29.43 -2.27 -0.51
N TYR A 465 28.49 -1.63 0.20
CA TYR A 465 28.08 -0.26 -0.08
C TYR A 465 29.23 0.73 0.09
N GLN A 466 30.02 0.61 1.16
CA GLN A 466 31.18 1.47 1.40
C GLN A 466 32.27 1.30 0.34
N GLU A 467 32.44 0.10 -0.20
CA GLU A 467 33.44 -0.19 -1.24
C GLU A 467 33.02 0.26 -2.65
N CYS A 468 31.75 0.08 -3.02
CA CYS A 468 31.28 0.27 -4.40
C CYS A 468 30.29 1.43 -4.59
N GLY A 469 29.78 2.01 -3.49
CA GLY A 469 28.80 3.09 -3.50
C GLY A 469 27.44 2.69 -4.09
N SER A 470 26.69 3.70 -4.53
CA SER A 470 25.32 3.55 -5.05
C SER A 470 25.22 2.77 -6.38
N ARG A 471 26.32 2.63 -7.12
CA ARG A 471 26.33 1.91 -8.41
C ARG A 471 25.93 0.44 -8.26
N LEU A 472 26.34 -0.18 -7.16
CA LEU A 472 26.07 -1.59 -6.87
C LEU A 472 24.58 -1.87 -6.60
N VAL A 473 23.80 -0.84 -6.25
CA VAL A 473 22.34 -0.96 -6.01
C VAL A 473 21.62 -1.52 -7.23
N HIS A 474 22.00 -1.07 -8.43
CA HIS A 474 21.37 -1.53 -9.67
C HIS A 474 21.80 -2.91 -10.11
N GLU A 475 23.00 -3.34 -9.73
CA GLU A 475 23.50 -4.69 -10.05
C GLU A 475 22.92 -5.75 -9.11
N VAL A 476 22.61 -5.37 -7.86
CA VAL A 476 22.08 -6.31 -6.85
C VAL A 476 20.56 -6.42 -6.91
N PHE A 477 19.84 -5.34 -7.25
CA PHE A 477 18.37 -5.28 -7.12
C PHE A 477 17.60 -5.15 -8.46
N ASN A 478 18.26 -5.22 -9.62
CA ASN A 478 17.60 -5.40 -10.93
C ASN A 478 17.81 -6.83 -11.43
#